data_AF-A0A1Q3KMQ9-F1
#
_entry.id   AF-A0A1Q3KMQ9-F1
#
_cell.length_a   1.000
_cell.length_b   1.000
_cell.length_c   1.000
_cell.angle_alpha   90.00
_cell.angle_beta   90.00
_cell.angle_gamma   90.00
#
_symmetry.space_group_name_H-M   'P 1'
#
loop_
_entity.id
_entity.type
_entity.pdbx_description
1 polymer ?
#
loop_
_entity_poly.entity_id
_entity_poly.type
_entity_poly.pdbx_seq_one_letter_code
_entity_poly.pdbx_strand_id
1 'polypeptide(L)'
;MNVRTGGLPWRRLLTAALAALAIFLYWSHVAERGSGEAARTAPVAEARDSASGGGGWGLSVGFADSRRLEEHYEKHGAEFGRITKQDYLRQAQLLRDAKVGGPILETVRSDGVTTRFDKQTGAFIAFNPNGVIRTFFKPNDGERYYRRQAERGRE
;
A
#
# COMPACT_ATOMS: atom_id res chain seq x y z
N MET A 1 -12.66 31.39 -48.69
CA MET A 1 -11.60 30.38 -48.79
C MET A 1 -11.08 30.02 -47.39
N ASN A 2 -10.93 28.71 -47.15
CA ASN A 2 -10.07 27.99 -46.19
C ASN A 2 -10.32 28.06 -44.67
N VAL A 3 -10.96 26.99 -44.19
CA VAL A 3 -10.84 26.39 -42.84
C VAL A 3 -9.40 25.90 -42.61
N ARG A 4 -8.85 26.11 -41.41
CA ARG A 4 -7.70 25.33 -40.89
C ARG A 4 -7.87 24.99 -39.41
N THR A 5 -8.22 23.74 -39.17
CA THR A 5 -8.11 23.02 -37.90
C THR A 5 -6.64 22.69 -37.63
N GLY A 6 -6.12 23.03 -36.45
CA GLY A 6 -4.78 22.68 -36.01
C GLY A 6 -4.80 21.51 -35.03
N GLY A 7 -4.60 20.29 -35.55
CA GLY A 7 -4.48 19.07 -34.74
C GLY A 7 -3.17 19.00 -33.96
N LEU A 8 -3.23 18.60 -32.69
CA LEU A 8 -2.05 18.30 -31.87
C LEU A 8 -1.35 17.01 -32.37
N PRO A 9 -0.01 16.95 -32.38
CA PRO A 9 0.75 15.92 -33.10
C PRO A 9 0.70 14.53 -32.44
N TRP A 10 0.30 13.55 -33.25
CA TRP A 10 0.15 12.11 -32.99
C TRP A 10 1.33 11.41 -32.29
N ARG A 11 2.51 12.04 -32.23
CA ARG A 11 3.73 11.46 -31.66
C ARG A 11 3.71 11.35 -30.13
N ARG A 12 2.82 12.06 -29.42
CA ARG A 12 2.67 11.94 -27.95
C ARG A 12 1.61 10.94 -27.48
N LEU A 13 0.74 10.47 -28.38
CA LEU A 13 -0.25 9.45 -28.05
C LEU A 13 0.33 8.02 -28.14
N LEU A 14 1.35 7.81 -28.97
CA LEU A 14 1.97 6.49 -29.16
C LEU A 14 2.84 6.05 -27.96
N THR A 15 3.50 6.98 -27.25
CA THR A 15 4.29 6.64 -26.05
C THR A 15 3.43 6.36 -24.82
N ALA A 16 2.26 7.01 -24.69
CA ALA A 16 1.31 6.71 -23.61
C ALA A 16 0.61 5.34 -23.81
N ALA A 17 0.31 4.97 -25.06
CA ALA A 17 -0.30 3.69 -25.39
C ALA A 17 0.63 2.49 -25.11
N LEU A 18 1.94 2.62 -25.38
CA LEU A 18 2.92 1.55 -25.12
C LEU A 18 3.17 1.32 -23.62
N ALA A 19 3.13 2.37 -22.79
CA ALA A 19 3.26 2.23 -21.34
C ALA A 19 2.04 1.54 -20.70
N ALA A 20 0.82 1.86 -21.18
CA ALA A 20 -0.41 1.19 -20.73
C ALA A 20 -0.46 -0.28 -21.19
N LEU A 21 0.04 -0.59 -22.40
CA LEU A 21 0.13 -1.97 -22.90
C LEU A 21 1.16 -2.79 -22.11
N ALA A 22 2.29 -2.21 -21.72
CA ALA A 22 3.30 -2.89 -20.89
C ALA A 22 2.79 -3.19 -19.47
N ILE A 23 2.02 -2.26 -18.87
CA ILE A 23 1.38 -2.47 -17.57
C ILE A 23 0.27 -3.53 -17.67
N PHE A 24 -0.53 -3.50 -18.74
CA PHE A 24 -1.59 -4.50 -18.98
C PHE A 24 -1.03 -5.90 -19.23
N LEU A 25 0.05 -6.03 -20.01
CA LEU A 25 0.76 -7.29 -20.25
C LEU A 25 1.45 -7.81 -18.98
N TYR A 26 2.00 -6.93 -18.16
CA TYR A 26 2.57 -7.30 -16.86
C TYR A 26 1.51 -7.85 -15.90
N TRP A 27 0.30 -7.27 -15.87
CA TRP A 27 -0.81 -7.76 -15.05
C TRP A 27 -1.44 -9.06 -15.56
N SER A 28 -1.46 -9.30 -16.89
CA SER A 28 -1.97 -10.56 -17.45
C SER A 28 -0.97 -11.71 -17.29
N HIS A 29 0.34 -11.47 -17.34
CA HIS A 29 1.34 -12.53 -17.11
C HIS A 29 1.45 -13.01 -15.64
N VAL A 30 1.01 -12.20 -14.68
CA VAL A 30 0.98 -12.55 -13.25
C VAL A 30 -0.25 -13.40 -12.90
N ALA A 31 -1.34 -13.30 -13.66
CA ALA A 31 -2.56 -14.08 -13.45
C ALA A 31 -2.51 -15.50 -14.04
N GLU A 32 -1.66 -15.75 -15.05
CA GLU A 32 -1.58 -17.03 -15.79
C GLU A 32 -0.59 -18.06 -15.20
N ARG A 33 0.01 -17.82 -14.03
CA ARG A 33 0.86 -18.82 -13.34
C ARG A 33 0.15 -19.60 -12.22
N GLY A 34 -1.16 -19.43 -12.09
CA GLY A 34 -1.93 -19.94 -10.96
C GLY A 34 -3.07 -20.90 -11.32
N SER A 35 -3.00 -21.67 -12.41
CA SER A 35 -4.03 -22.69 -12.69
C SER A 35 -3.52 -23.80 -13.63
N GLY A 36 -3.45 -25.01 -13.08
CA GLY A 36 -3.27 -26.28 -13.77
C GLY A 36 -2.11 -27.08 -13.18
N GLU A 37 -2.23 -28.31 -12.71
CA GLU A 37 -3.36 -29.17 -12.40
C GLU A 37 -2.79 -30.30 -11.50
N ALA A 38 -3.69 -30.98 -10.81
CA ALA A 38 -3.52 -31.97 -9.76
C ALA A 38 -2.56 -33.16 -10.00
N ALA A 39 -2.02 -33.60 -8.86
CA ALA A 39 -1.77 -34.98 -8.44
C ALA A 39 -0.66 -35.79 -9.15
N ARG A 40 0.44 -35.98 -8.39
CA ARG A 40 0.97 -37.33 -8.08
C ARG A 40 2.04 -37.29 -6.98
N THR A 41 1.78 -38.10 -5.95
CA THR A 41 2.74 -38.77 -5.03
C THR A 41 3.62 -37.92 -4.09
N ALA A 42 3.32 -38.01 -2.78
CA ALA A 42 4.25 -37.80 -1.67
C ALA A 42 5.23 -39.01 -1.57
N PRO A 43 6.43 -38.92 -0.94
CA PRO A 43 6.61 -38.41 0.43
C PRO A 43 7.84 -37.51 0.71
N VAL A 44 7.70 -36.73 1.78
CA VAL A 44 8.69 -36.27 2.78
C VAL A 44 10.14 -36.07 2.32
N ALA A 45 10.55 -34.80 2.16
CA ALA A 45 11.85 -34.29 2.59
C ALA A 45 11.80 -32.75 2.69
N GLU A 46 12.31 -32.21 3.80
CA GLU A 46 12.39 -30.79 4.16
C GLU A 46 12.79 -29.86 3.01
N ALA A 47 11.87 -29.01 2.58
CA ALA A 47 12.23 -27.72 1.97
C ALA A 47 12.16 -26.65 3.06
N ARG A 48 13.26 -26.54 3.82
CA ARG A 48 13.65 -25.27 4.41
C ARG A 48 13.89 -24.31 3.25
N ASP A 49 12.99 -23.36 3.06
CA ASP A 49 13.38 -22.02 2.67
C ASP A 49 12.37 -21.03 3.26
N SER A 50 12.69 -20.69 4.51
CA SER A 50 12.23 -19.50 5.19
C SER A 50 12.58 -18.28 4.34
N ALA A 51 11.61 -17.79 3.56
CA ALA A 51 11.54 -16.37 3.22
C ALA A 51 11.08 -15.59 4.46
N SER A 52 11.86 -15.66 5.54
CA SER A 52 11.72 -14.85 6.73
C SER A 52 12.35 -13.48 6.46
N GLY A 53 11.49 -12.47 6.31
CA GLY A 53 11.90 -11.08 6.16
C GLY A 53 10.75 -10.09 6.31
N GLY A 54 9.94 -10.24 7.37
CA GLY A 54 8.90 -9.29 7.79
C GLY A 54 7.55 -9.96 8.03
N GLY A 55 7.29 -10.40 9.27
CA GLY A 55 6.01 -11.01 9.64
C GLY A 55 4.88 -9.99 9.59
N GLY A 56 4.14 -9.96 8.48
CA GLY A 56 2.92 -9.15 8.36
C GLY A 56 1.83 -9.75 9.24
N TRP A 57 1.11 -8.89 9.97
CA TRP A 57 -0.03 -9.28 10.81
C TRP A 57 -1.20 -9.86 9.98
N GLY A 58 -1.15 -9.71 8.65
CA GLY A 58 -2.11 -10.27 7.72
C GLY A 58 -3.35 -9.39 7.54
N LEU A 59 -4.13 -9.70 6.50
CA LEU A 59 -5.32 -8.92 6.10
C LEU A 59 -6.50 -9.02 7.09
N SER A 60 -6.43 -9.93 8.07
CA SER A 60 -7.45 -10.06 9.12
C SER A 60 -7.32 -9.00 10.20
N VAL A 61 -6.11 -8.49 10.44
CA VAL A 61 -5.86 -7.46 11.47
C VAL A 61 -6.07 -6.09 10.83
N GLY A 62 -6.95 -5.27 11.40
CA GLY A 62 -7.28 -3.93 10.89
C GLY A 62 -7.38 -2.90 12.00
N PHE A 63 -8.38 -2.02 11.92
CA PHE A 63 -8.77 -1.19 13.06
C PHE A 63 -9.34 -2.05 14.19
N ALA A 64 -9.40 -1.49 15.40
CA ALA A 64 -9.85 -2.22 16.59
C ALA A 64 -11.28 -2.79 16.45
N ASP A 65 -12.16 -2.06 15.76
CA ASP A 65 -13.53 -2.47 15.46
C ASP A 65 -14.04 -1.78 14.20
N SER A 66 -15.21 -2.21 13.70
CA SER A 66 -15.83 -1.68 12.48
C SER A 66 -16.24 -0.21 12.59
N ARG A 67 -16.62 0.25 13.79
CA ARG A 67 -16.98 1.64 14.05
C ARG A 67 -15.75 2.54 13.93
N ARG A 68 -14.60 2.13 14.47
CA ARG A 68 -13.33 2.87 14.31
C ARG A 68 -12.89 2.97 12.85
N LEU A 69 -13.07 1.90 12.08
CA LEU A 69 -12.81 1.94 10.64
C LEU A 69 -13.74 2.94 9.94
N GLU A 70 -15.04 2.91 10.24
CA GLU A 70 -16.01 3.86 9.67
C GLU A 70 -15.64 5.30 9.99
N GLU A 71 -15.44 5.63 11.27
CA GLU A 71 -15.08 6.98 11.72
C GLU A 71 -13.81 7.50 11.06
N HIS A 72 -12.82 6.62 10.83
CA HIS A 72 -11.57 7.02 10.19
C HIS A 72 -11.73 7.18 8.68
N TYR A 73 -12.53 6.32 8.05
CA TYR A 73 -12.84 6.40 6.63
C TYR A 73 -13.67 7.65 6.29
N GLU A 74 -14.65 8.02 7.11
CA GLU A 74 -15.43 9.26 6.92
C GLU A 74 -14.54 10.50 6.96
N LYS A 75 -13.53 10.50 7.84
CA LYS A 75 -12.61 11.65 8.00
C LYS A 75 -11.53 11.71 6.93
N HIS A 76 -10.95 10.57 6.57
CA HIS A 76 -9.70 10.53 5.79
C HIS A 76 -9.81 9.78 4.46
N GLY A 77 -10.89 9.04 4.20
CA GLY A 77 -11.04 8.22 3.00
C GLY A 77 -10.92 9.02 1.71
N ALA A 78 -11.45 10.26 1.69
CA ALA A 78 -11.38 11.15 0.54
C ALA A 78 -9.95 11.58 0.16
N GLU A 79 -8.99 11.55 1.10
CA GLU A 79 -7.58 11.88 0.85
C GLU A 79 -6.90 10.86 -0.09
N PHE A 80 -7.50 9.68 -0.23
CA PHE A 80 -7.05 8.59 -1.09
C PHE A 80 -7.86 8.50 -2.39
N GLY A 81 -8.70 9.50 -2.67
CA GLY A 81 -9.56 9.57 -3.85
C GLY A 81 -10.93 8.94 -3.63
N ARG A 82 -11.60 8.57 -4.74
CA ARG A 82 -12.90 7.89 -4.71
C ARG A 82 -12.69 6.39 -4.51
N ILE A 83 -12.41 5.99 -3.28
CA ILE A 83 -12.19 4.59 -2.92
C ILE A 83 -13.30 4.09 -2.00
N THR A 84 -13.48 2.77 -1.92
CA THR A 84 -14.38 2.19 -0.93
C THR A 84 -13.72 2.12 0.45
N LYS A 85 -14.53 1.95 1.51
CA LYS A 85 -14.03 1.69 2.87
C LYS A 85 -13.14 0.44 2.94
N GLN A 86 -13.43 -0.58 2.14
CA GLN A 86 -12.63 -1.80 2.08
C GLN A 86 -11.27 -1.56 1.42
N ASP A 87 -11.24 -0.77 0.33
CA ASP A 87 -9.98 -0.38 -0.30
C ASP A 87 -9.12 0.48 0.64
N TYR A 88 -9.76 1.36 1.41
CA TYR A 88 -9.10 2.17 2.42
C TYR A 88 -8.45 1.30 3.50
N LEU A 89 -9.18 0.33 4.06
CA LEU A 89 -8.63 -0.64 5.01
C LEU A 89 -7.46 -1.42 4.39
N ARG A 90 -7.61 -1.90 3.15
CA ARG A 90 -6.57 -2.64 2.45
C ARG A 90 -5.31 -1.81 2.26
N GLN A 91 -5.44 -0.54 1.86
CA GLN A 91 -4.28 0.36 1.72
C GLN A 91 -3.58 0.58 3.07
N ALA A 92 -4.33 0.74 4.16
CA ALA A 92 -3.76 0.86 5.49
C ALA A 92 -2.98 -0.41 5.88
N GLN A 93 -3.55 -1.60 5.64
CA GLN A 93 -2.90 -2.88 5.90
C GLN A 93 -1.64 -3.07 5.04
N LEU A 94 -1.69 -2.71 3.75
CA LEU A 94 -0.54 -2.77 2.86
C LEU A 94 0.61 -1.89 3.36
N LEU A 95 0.34 -0.67 3.81
CA LEU A 95 1.38 0.20 4.38
C LEU A 95 1.90 -0.34 5.72
N ARG A 96 1.02 -0.88 6.57
CA ARG A 96 1.39 -1.53 7.84
C ARG A 96 2.31 -2.72 7.63
N ASP A 97 2.11 -3.49 6.56
CA ASP A 97 2.83 -4.74 6.30
C ASP A 97 3.96 -4.55 5.28
N ALA A 98 4.12 -3.35 4.71
CA ALA A 98 5.15 -3.03 3.73
C ALA A 98 6.57 -3.30 4.26
N LYS A 99 7.49 -3.66 3.37
CA LYS A 99 8.91 -3.76 3.73
C LYS A 99 9.46 -2.35 4.00
N VAL A 100 10.14 -2.18 5.13
CA VAL A 100 10.82 -0.93 5.48
C VAL A 100 12.01 -0.70 4.53
N GLY A 101 12.22 0.55 4.14
CA GLY A 101 13.25 0.94 3.18
C GLY A 101 12.66 1.50 1.88
N GLY A 102 13.52 2.04 1.03
CA GLY A 102 13.11 2.74 -0.20
C GLY A 102 12.22 3.96 0.12
N PRO A 103 10.93 3.96 -0.28
CA PRO A 103 10.02 5.07 0.01
C PRO A 103 9.45 5.02 1.44
N ILE A 104 9.54 3.88 2.14
CA ILE A 104 8.91 3.70 3.46
C ILE A 104 9.88 4.08 4.58
N LEU A 105 9.47 5.06 5.38
CA LEU A 105 10.10 5.43 6.65
C LEU A 105 9.37 4.74 7.80
N GLU A 106 10.09 4.36 8.86
CA GLU A 106 9.54 3.72 10.05
C GLU A 106 10.12 4.33 11.32
N THR A 107 9.29 4.49 12.35
CA THR A 107 9.72 4.74 13.72
C THR A 107 8.93 3.91 14.68
N VAL A 108 9.63 3.22 15.59
CA VAL A 108 9.06 2.47 16.70
C VAL A 108 9.30 3.27 17.98
N ARG A 109 8.24 3.55 18.72
CA ARG A 109 8.29 4.26 20.02
C ARG A 109 8.65 3.29 21.15
N SER A 110 9.00 3.83 22.33
CA SER A 110 9.28 3.05 23.55
C SER A 110 8.09 2.19 24.01
N ASP A 111 6.86 2.65 23.78
CA ASP A 111 5.61 1.90 24.03
C ASP A 111 5.28 0.83 22.96
N GLY A 112 6.19 0.63 22.00
CA GLY A 112 6.05 -0.35 20.91
C GLY A 112 5.11 0.09 19.78
N VAL A 113 4.51 1.27 19.86
CA VAL A 113 3.70 1.81 18.76
C VAL A 113 4.61 2.12 17.58
N THR A 114 4.27 1.55 16.43
CA THR A 114 5.01 1.75 15.19
C THR A 114 4.29 2.75 14.31
N THR A 115 5.05 3.68 13.73
CA THR A 115 4.58 4.64 12.73
C THR A 115 5.33 4.42 11.43
N ARG A 116 4.63 4.51 10.31
CA ARG A 116 5.25 4.48 8.99
C ARG A 116 4.77 5.62 8.12
N PHE A 117 5.63 6.05 7.22
CA PHE A 117 5.31 7.06 6.22
C PHE A 117 5.84 6.62 4.86
N ASP A 118 4.96 6.64 3.86
CA ASP A 118 5.31 6.38 2.47
C ASP A 118 5.55 7.70 1.73
N LYS A 119 6.81 7.94 1.36
CA LYS A 119 7.22 9.14 0.61
C LYS A 119 6.62 9.24 -0.79
N GLN A 120 6.19 8.13 -1.39
CA GLN A 120 5.60 8.14 -2.74
C GLN A 120 4.14 8.57 -2.71
N THR A 121 3.36 8.01 -1.78
CA THR A 121 1.92 8.28 -1.70
C THR A 121 1.57 9.41 -0.74
N GLY A 122 2.50 9.79 0.14
CA GLY A 122 2.27 10.71 1.25
C GLY A 122 1.45 10.10 2.37
N ALA A 123 1.23 8.78 2.37
CA ALA A 123 0.42 8.11 3.36
C ALA A 123 1.19 7.90 4.67
N PHE A 124 0.51 8.12 5.79
CA PHE A 124 1.01 7.91 7.14
C PHE A 124 0.13 6.87 7.84
N ILE A 125 0.74 6.00 8.64
CA ILE A 125 0.04 5.02 9.48
C ILE A 125 0.68 4.94 10.87
N ALA A 126 -0.15 4.67 11.89
CA ALA A 126 0.33 4.22 13.19
C ALA A 126 -0.44 2.97 13.64
N PHE A 127 0.25 2.03 14.28
CA PHE A 127 -0.32 0.77 14.74
C PHE A 127 0.37 0.26 16.01
N ASN A 128 -0.36 -0.54 16.78
CA ASN A 128 0.12 -1.17 18.01
C ASN A 128 1.06 -2.35 17.71
N PRO A 129 1.84 -2.86 18.69
CA PRO A 129 2.65 -4.07 18.52
C PRO A 129 1.89 -5.29 18.00
N ASN A 130 0.59 -5.40 18.34
CA ASN A 130 -0.30 -6.46 17.87
C ASN A 130 -0.89 -6.20 16.46
N GLY A 131 -0.44 -5.16 15.77
CA GLY A 131 -0.83 -4.82 14.39
C GLY A 131 -2.16 -4.07 14.26
N VAL A 132 -2.86 -3.82 15.36
CA VAL A 132 -4.10 -3.05 15.34
C VAL A 132 -3.81 -1.62 14.90
N ILE A 133 -4.48 -1.20 13.83
CA ILE A 133 -4.33 0.11 13.22
C ILE A 133 -4.97 1.15 14.12
N ARG A 134 -4.19 2.18 14.47
CA ARG A 134 -4.65 3.34 15.26
C ARG A 134 -5.10 4.49 14.36
N THR A 135 -4.39 4.71 13.26
CA THR A 135 -4.67 5.79 12.30
C THR A 135 -4.06 5.48 10.94
N PHE A 136 -4.67 6.01 9.87
CA PHE A 136 -4.16 5.99 8.50
C PHE A 136 -4.67 7.23 7.75
N PHE A 137 -3.80 8.06 7.18
CA PHE A 137 -4.21 9.30 6.48
C PHE A 137 -3.04 9.91 5.69
N LYS A 138 -3.28 11.00 4.94
CA LYS A 138 -2.25 11.81 4.28
C LYS A 138 -2.08 13.16 5.01
N PRO A 139 -1.04 13.33 5.84
CA PRO A 139 -0.80 14.61 6.50
C PRO A 139 -0.49 15.71 5.49
N ASN A 140 -1.07 16.90 5.69
CA ASN A 140 -0.79 18.08 4.85
C ASN A 140 0.71 18.45 4.79
N ASP A 141 1.41 18.28 5.92
CA ASP A 141 2.86 18.56 6.01
C ASP A 141 3.74 17.39 5.54
N GLY A 142 3.14 16.29 5.04
CA GLY A 142 3.84 15.12 4.55
C GLY A 142 4.88 14.57 5.53
N GLU A 143 6.10 14.38 5.06
CA GLU A 143 7.21 13.83 5.86
C GLU A 143 7.52 14.68 7.11
N ARG A 144 7.30 15.99 7.07
CA ARG A 144 7.53 16.85 8.26
C ARG A 144 6.59 16.48 9.39
N TYR A 145 5.34 16.10 9.11
CA TYR A 145 4.43 15.58 10.12
C TYR A 145 4.97 14.29 10.74
N TYR A 146 5.42 13.35 9.89
CA TYR A 146 5.99 12.08 10.32
C TYR A 146 7.18 12.29 11.27
N ARG A 147 8.13 13.18 10.92
CA ARG A 147 9.30 13.47 11.77
C ARG A 147 8.89 14.01 13.14
N ARG A 148 7.90 14.91 13.22
CA ARG A 148 7.37 15.41 14.50
C ARG A 148 6.71 14.28 15.32
N GLN A 149 6.02 13.34 14.69
CA GLN A 149 5.47 12.19 15.42
C GLN A 149 6.56 11.24 15.94
N ALA A 150 7.64 11.07 15.18
CA ALA A 150 8.78 10.24 15.59
C ALA A 150 9.52 10.78 16.83
N GLU A 151 9.47 12.09 17.07
CA GLU A 151 10.09 12.73 18.23
C GLU A 151 9.28 12.53 19.53
N ARG A 152 7.94 12.39 19.44
CA ARG A 152 7.02 12.26 20.60
C ARG A 152 7.14 10.98 21.42
N GLY A 153 8.04 10.06 21.08
CA GLY A 153 8.23 8.80 21.81
C GLY A 153 9.66 8.60 22.30
N ARG A 154 10.45 9.68 22.35
CA ARG A 154 11.85 9.68 22.81
C ARG A 154 12.03 10.22 24.24
N GLU A 155 10.93 10.61 24.88
CA GLU A 155 10.85 10.97 26.30
C GLU A 155 10.49 9.74 27.14
#